data_AF-X1PHY5-F1
#
_entry.id   AF-X1PHY5-F1
#
_cell.length_a   1.000
_cell.length_b   1.000
_cell.length_c   1.000
_cell.angle_alpha   90.00
_cell.angle_beta   90.00
_cell.angle_gamma   90.00
#
_symmetry.space_group_name_H-M   'P 1'
#
loop_
_entity.id
_entity.type
_entity.pdbx_description
1 polymer ?
#
loop_
_entity_poly.entity_id
_entity_poly.type
_entity_poly.pdbx_seq_one_letter_code
_entity_poly.pdbx_strand_id
1 'polypeptide(L)'
;RLGNITVAYDKQGNPVTTGDLEVGGAMTAWMRNTINPTLCSTVEYQPVMVHAGPFANIAVGQSSIIADRIGLKMFDYHVTESGFAADIGFEKFWNVKCRYSGLKPHVSVLTTTIRALKMHGGGPKVVAGLALPDAYTKEDLGLLEKGLANMLHHINTIRTSGINPVVCINRFHTDTDAEVAMVRKAAEAAGARCAVSTHWADGGDGALELADTVKEACEDSNDFQFLYPMEMKLRERVEKIAKVVYGADGVAWTPEAEAKAKTFESDGKYDEYATMMVKTH
;
A
#
# COMPACT_ATOMS: atom_id res chain seq x y z
N ARG A 1 -5.40 23.34 -2.31
CA ARG A 1 -4.18 22.49 -2.32
C ARG A 1 -3.00 23.20 -2.97
N LEU A 2 -3.04 23.50 -4.28
CA LEU A 2 -1.89 24.10 -4.98
C LEU A 2 -1.42 25.44 -4.39
N GLY A 3 -2.32 26.27 -3.85
CA GLY A 3 -1.96 27.53 -3.17
C GLY A 3 -1.39 27.39 -1.75
N ASN A 4 -1.43 26.19 -1.15
CA ASN A 4 -0.98 25.97 0.22
C ASN A 4 0.41 25.30 0.28
N ILE A 5 1.12 25.24 -0.84
CA ILE A 5 2.45 24.63 -0.90
C ILE A 5 3.43 25.65 -0.34
N THR A 6 4.07 25.34 0.79
CA THR A 6 5.18 26.13 1.32
C THR A 6 6.41 25.91 0.46
N VAL A 7 6.99 27.00 -0.06
CA VAL A 7 8.19 26.96 -0.93
C VAL A 7 9.42 27.58 -0.27
N ALA A 8 9.22 28.45 0.72
CA ALA A 8 10.29 29.12 1.44
C ALA A 8 9.82 29.56 2.84
N TYR A 9 10.75 30.11 3.62
CA TYR A 9 10.46 30.83 4.86
C TYR A 9 11.08 32.23 4.77
N ASP A 10 10.36 33.24 5.27
CA ASP A 10 10.87 34.62 5.31
C ASP A 10 11.95 34.80 6.39
N LYS A 11 12.49 36.02 6.53
CA LYS A 11 13.53 36.32 7.52
C LYS A 11 13.02 36.24 8.97
N GLN A 12 11.71 36.22 9.17
CA GLN A 12 11.03 36.09 10.45
C GLN A 12 10.63 34.64 10.74
N GLY A 13 10.84 33.72 9.79
CA GLY A 13 10.51 32.30 9.91
C GLY A 13 9.08 31.94 9.53
N ASN A 14 8.31 32.86 8.94
CA ASN A 14 6.96 32.56 8.48
C ASN A 14 7.00 31.80 7.14
N PRO A 15 6.11 30.82 6.92
CA PRO A 15 6.04 30.11 5.65
C PRO A 15 5.60 31.04 4.52
N VAL A 16 6.30 30.98 3.39
CA VAL A 16 5.90 31.60 2.12
C VAL A 16 5.28 30.52 1.24
N THR A 17 4.01 30.70 0.90
CA THR A 17 3.23 29.75 0.10
C THR A 17 3.14 30.17 -1.36
N THR A 18 2.80 29.22 -2.23
CA THR A 18 2.43 29.49 -3.63
C THR A 18 1.21 30.41 -3.78
N GLY A 19 0.34 30.50 -2.75
CA GLY A 19 -0.74 31.47 -2.68
C GLY A 19 -0.23 32.90 -2.47
N ASP A 20 0.75 33.09 -1.59
CA ASP A 20 1.39 34.40 -1.34
C ASP A 20 2.14 34.91 -2.57
N LEU A 21 2.60 34.00 -3.42
CA LEU A 21 3.24 34.32 -4.71
C LEU A 21 2.24 34.51 -5.87
N GLU A 22 0.94 34.37 -5.61
CA GLU A 22 -0.15 34.49 -6.60
C GLU A 22 -0.03 33.54 -7.82
N VAL A 23 0.73 32.44 -7.69
CA VAL A 23 0.94 31.49 -8.80
C VAL A 23 -0.03 30.31 -8.80
N GLY A 24 -0.84 30.14 -7.76
CA GLY A 24 -1.74 28.99 -7.60
C GLY A 24 -2.76 28.83 -8.76
N GLY A 25 -3.25 29.95 -9.31
CA GLY A 25 -4.16 29.94 -10.46
C GLY A 25 -3.47 29.43 -11.73
N ALA A 26 -2.26 29.92 -12.01
CA ALA A 26 -1.45 29.47 -13.14
C ALA A 26 -1.11 27.97 -13.02
N MET A 27 -0.68 27.51 -11.84
CA MET A 27 -0.46 26.09 -11.58
C MET A 27 -1.72 25.24 -11.86
N THR A 28 -2.89 25.73 -11.45
CA THR A 28 -4.17 25.06 -11.70
C THR A 28 -4.49 24.99 -13.19
N ALA A 29 -4.25 26.07 -13.94
CA ALA A 29 -4.47 26.09 -15.39
C ALA A 29 -3.63 25.03 -16.12
N TRP A 30 -2.37 24.81 -15.70
CA TRP A 30 -1.51 23.75 -16.21
C TRP A 30 -2.06 22.34 -15.93
N MET A 31 -2.78 22.16 -14.82
CA MET A 31 -3.37 20.88 -14.45
C MET A 31 -4.72 20.60 -15.13
N ARG A 32 -5.29 21.56 -15.87
CA ARG A 32 -6.66 21.49 -16.41
C ARG A 32 -6.96 20.20 -17.18
N ASN A 33 -6.06 19.77 -18.06
CA ASN A 33 -6.24 18.54 -18.83
C ASN A 33 -5.73 17.32 -18.06
N THR A 34 -4.61 17.49 -17.36
CA THR A 34 -3.91 16.47 -16.57
C THR A 34 -4.72 15.97 -15.38
N ILE A 35 -5.82 16.63 -15.01
CA ILE A 35 -6.72 16.17 -13.95
C ILE A 35 -7.62 14.99 -14.40
N ASN A 36 -7.75 14.77 -15.70
CA ASN A 36 -8.61 13.73 -16.26
C ASN A 36 -7.85 12.40 -16.37
N PRO A 37 -8.37 11.29 -15.81
CA PRO A 37 -7.76 9.97 -15.99
C PRO A 37 -7.68 9.55 -17.46
N THR A 38 -6.58 8.87 -17.82
CA THR A 38 -6.44 8.27 -19.15
C THR A 38 -7.06 6.88 -19.14
N LEU A 39 -8.03 6.64 -20.03
CA LEU A 39 -8.63 5.33 -20.23
C LEU A 39 -7.80 4.53 -21.25
N CYS A 40 -7.29 3.39 -20.79
CA CYS A 40 -6.57 2.39 -21.55
C CYS A 40 -7.33 1.04 -21.46
N SER A 41 -6.73 -0.02 -21.99
CA SER A 41 -7.21 -1.39 -21.78
C SER A 41 -6.07 -2.33 -21.38
N THR A 42 -6.44 -3.44 -20.73
CA THR A 42 -5.57 -4.62 -20.60
C THR A 42 -5.35 -5.26 -21.98
N VAL A 43 -4.51 -6.30 -22.03
CA VAL A 43 -4.32 -7.15 -23.23
C VAL A 43 -5.57 -7.96 -23.59
N GLU A 44 -6.51 -8.12 -22.66
CA GLU A 44 -7.81 -8.79 -22.83
C GLU A 44 -8.99 -7.80 -22.91
N TYR A 45 -8.68 -6.52 -23.17
CA TYR A 45 -9.65 -5.46 -23.43
C TYR A 45 -10.54 -5.03 -22.24
N GLN A 46 -10.23 -5.40 -21.01
CA GLN A 46 -10.86 -4.79 -19.84
C GLN A 46 -10.38 -3.34 -19.66
N PRO A 47 -11.26 -2.41 -19.26
CA PRO A 47 -10.94 -0.99 -19.12
C PRO A 47 -9.96 -0.74 -17.96
N VAL A 48 -8.95 0.08 -18.18
CA VAL A 48 -7.94 0.46 -17.17
C VAL A 48 -7.78 1.97 -17.13
N MET A 49 -7.88 2.57 -15.94
CA MET A 49 -7.56 3.99 -15.76
C MET A 49 -6.13 4.16 -15.28
N VAL A 50 -5.29 4.85 -16.06
CA VAL A 50 -3.92 5.22 -15.68
C VAL A 50 -3.90 6.72 -15.36
N HIS A 51 -3.66 7.06 -14.10
CA HIS A 51 -3.70 8.46 -13.67
C HIS A 51 -2.96 8.72 -12.35
N ALA A 52 -1.97 9.62 -12.43
CA ALA A 52 -1.00 9.93 -11.37
C ALA A 52 -0.14 8.73 -10.93
N GLY A 53 1.03 9.03 -10.36
CA GLY A 53 1.99 8.01 -9.89
C GLY A 53 3.01 8.59 -8.92
N PRO A 54 2.58 9.05 -7.73
CA PRO A 54 3.49 9.57 -6.72
C PRO A 54 4.34 8.44 -6.12
N PHE A 55 5.53 8.78 -5.62
CA PHE A 55 6.33 7.82 -4.86
C PHE A 55 5.59 7.27 -3.63
N ALA A 56 5.85 6.02 -3.29
CA ALA A 56 5.28 5.37 -2.11
C ALA A 56 6.06 5.63 -0.81
N ASN A 57 7.26 6.24 -0.86
CA ASN A 57 8.01 6.61 0.34
C ASN A 57 7.62 8.01 0.84
N ILE A 58 7.95 9.09 0.11
CA ILE A 58 7.71 10.48 0.50
C ILE A 58 6.28 10.95 0.18
N ALA A 59 5.47 10.12 -0.48
CA ALA A 59 4.09 10.40 -0.81
C ALA A 59 3.21 9.13 -0.68
N VAL A 60 1.99 9.20 -1.20
CA VAL A 60 0.93 8.19 -0.96
C VAL A 60 1.22 6.85 -1.67
N GLY A 61 1.81 6.87 -2.87
CA GLY A 61 2.12 5.65 -3.62
C GLY A 61 0.96 5.04 -4.41
N GLN A 62 -0.12 5.78 -4.70
CA GLN A 62 -1.27 5.27 -5.46
C GLN A 62 -1.68 6.20 -6.60
N SER A 63 -2.45 5.62 -7.52
CA SER A 63 -3.24 6.33 -8.52
C SER A 63 -4.20 7.36 -7.87
N SER A 64 -4.69 8.28 -8.69
CA SER A 64 -5.54 9.37 -8.21
C SER A 64 -6.87 8.91 -7.59
N ILE A 65 -7.37 9.67 -6.61
CA ILE A 65 -8.74 9.54 -6.09
C ILE A 65 -9.81 9.78 -7.18
N ILE A 66 -9.49 10.59 -8.20
CA ILE A 66 -10.42 10.89 -9.30
C ILE A 66 -10.71 9.63 -10.11
N ALA A 67 -9.67 8.86 -10.47
CA ALA A 67 -9.81 7.60 -11.18
C ALA A 67 -10.65 6.59 -10.39
N ASP A 68 -10.41 6.45 -9.08
CA ASP A 68 -11.20 5.54 -8.25
C ASP A 68 -12.68 5.94 -8.18
N ARG A 69 -12.97 7.23 -8.04
CA ARG A 69 -14.35 7.73 -8.01
C ARG A 69 -15.07 7.48 -9.32
N ILE A 70 -14.39 7.61 -10.45
CA ILE A 70 -14.96 7.32 -11.76
C ILE A 70 -15.19 5.81 -11.91
N GLY A 71 -14.19 4.98 -11.58
CA GLY A 71 -14.29 3.52 -11.66
C GLY A 71 -15.44 2.96 -10.83
N LEU A 72 -15.56 3.38 -9.57
CA LEU A 72 -16.64 2.98 -8.66
C LEU A 72 -18.03 3.47 -9.08
N LYS A 73 -18.14 4.39 -10.04
CA LYS A 73 -19.42 4.82 -10.62
C LYS A 73 -19.75 4.12 -11.93
N MET A 74 -18.76 3.52 -12.58
CA MET A 74 -18.90 2.88 -13.89
C MET A 74 -18.99 1.35 -13.80
N PHE A 75 -18.43 0.75 -12.76
CA PHE A 75 -18.27 -0.70 -12.66
C PHE A 75 -18.61 -1.21 -11.26
N ASP A 76 -19.05 -2.47 -11.19
CA ASP A 76 -19.39 -3.14 -9.93
C ASP A 76 -18.14 -3.45 -9.09
N TYR A 77 -17.00 -3.71 -9.75
CA TYR A 77 -15.70 -3.95 -9.12
C TYR A 77 -14.67 -2.96 -9.66
N HIS A 78 -13.97 -2.30 -8.74
CA HIS A 78 -12.84 -1.42 -9.04
C HIS A 78 -11.59 -1.93 -8.33
N VAL A 79 -10.62 -2.42 -9.11
CA VAL A 79 -9.33 -2.91 -8.59
C VAL A 79 -8.30 -1.78 -8.69
N THR A 80 -7.63 -1.49 -7.58
CA THR A 80 -6.52 -0.54 -7.49
C THR A 80 -5.40 -1.13 -6.64
N GLU A 81 -4.20 -0.60 -6.79
CA GLU A 81 -3.03 -1.02 -6.03
C GLU A 81 -2.37 0.14 -5.27
N SER A 82 -1.36 -0.21 -4.48
CA SER A 82 -0.46 0.74 -3.82
C SER A 82 0.98 0.27 -3.98
N GLY A 83 1.90 1.21 -4.17
CA GLY A 83 3.33 0.91 -4.25
C GLY A 83 3.91 0.42 -2.92
N PHE A 84 4.93 -0.43 -3.01
CA PHE A 84 5.51 -1.19 -1.88
C PHE A 84 4.51 -2.15 -1.21
N ALA A 85 4.92 -2.77 -0.10
CA ALA A 85 4.15 -3.77 0.62
C ALA A 85 3.08 -3.14 1.54
N ALA A 86 2.37 -3.97 2.29
CA ALA A 86 1.25 -3.52 3.11
C ALA A 86 1.66 -2.59 4.28
N ASP A 87 2.91 -2.63 4.71
CA ASP A 87 3.45 -1.75 5.75
C ASP A 87 3.65 -0.30 5.26
N ILE A 88 3.76 -0.07 3.95
CA ILE A 88 3.91 1.29 3.41
C ILE A 88 2.72 1.65 2.50
N GLY A 89 2.52 0.89 1.43
CA GLY A 89 1.52 1.19 0.42
C GLY A 89 0.10 1.09 0.96
N PHE A 90 -0.23 -0.06 1.57
CA PHE A 90 -1.54 -0.28 2.16
C PHE A 90 -1.78 0.63 3.37
N GLU A 91 -0.80 0.81 4.26
CA GLU A 91 -0.91 1.75 5.38
C GLU A 91 -1.30 3.17 4.92
N LYS A 92 -0.67 3.67 3.85
CA LYS A 92 -0.99 4.98 3.28
C LYS A 92 -2.31 4.99 2.53
N PHE A 93 -2.65 3.91 1.84
CA PHE A 93 -3.97 3.76 1.24
C PHE A 93 -5.06 3.85 2.30
N TRP A 94 -4.87 3.11 3.39
CA TRP A 94 -5.74 3.03 4.55
C TRP A 94 -5.87 4.36 5.27
N ASN A 95 -4.77 4.94 5.78
CA ASN A 95 -4.82 6.09 6.68
C ASN A 95 -4.84 7.45 5.98
N VAL A 96 -4.48 7.50 4.70
CA VAL A 96 -4.37 8.76 3.93
C VAL A 96 -5.37 8.80 2.77
N LYS A 97 -5.28 7.87 1.81
CA LYS A 97 -6.09 7.92 0.59
C LYS A 97 -7.57 7.68 0.88
N CYS A 98 -7.92 6.65 1.65
CA CYS A 98 -9.30 6.39 2.07
C CYS A 98 -9.87 7.56 2.87
N ARG A 99 -9.07 8.13 3.79
CA ARG A 99 -9.46 9.28 4.60
C ARG A 99 -9.81 10.51 3.75
N TYR A 100 -8.97 10.87 2.78
CA TYR A 100 -9.23 12.04 1.94
C TYR A 100 -10.26 11.80 0.83
N SER A 101 -10.42 10.56 0.39
CA SER A 101 -11.39 10.23 -0.66
C SER A 101 -12.80 10.01 -0.13
N GLY A 102 -12.92 9.58 1.14
CA GLY A 102 -14.16 9.07 1.73
C GLY A 102 -14.51 7.65 1.26
N LEU A 103 -13.64 7.01 0.48
CA LEU A 103 -13.84 5.66 -0.04
C LEU A 103 -13.36 4.63 0.98
N LYS A 104 -14.01 3.45 0.97
CA LYS A 104 -13.67 2.30 1.82
C LYS A 104 -13.46 1.07 0.93
N PRO A 105 -12.38 0.30 1.12
CA PRO A 105 -12.20 -0.95 0.39
C PRO A 105 -13.13 -2.04 0.96
N HIS A 106 -13.50 -3.01 0.12
CA HIS A 106 -14.24 -4.21 0.55
C HIS A 106 -13.28 -5.32 0.98
N VAL A 107 -12.21 -5.49 0.20
CA VAL A 107 -11.20 -6.55 0.33
C VAL A 107 -9.81 -5.96 0.06
N SER A 108 -8.78 -6.55 0.63
CA SER A 108 -7.39 -6.26 0.28
C SER A 108 -6.67 -7.55 -0.13
N VAL A 109 -6.11 -7.56 -1.34
CA VAL A 109 -5.35 -8.69 -1.86
C VAL A 109 -3.87 -8.53 -1.50
N LEU A 110 -3.32 -9.48 -0.75
CA LEU A 110 -1.91 -9.59 -0.44
C LEU A 110 -1.25 -10.55 -1.43
N THR A 111 -0.56 -10.01 -2.43
CA THR A 111 0.20 -10.81 -3.39
C THR A 111 1.51 -11.28 -2.80
N THR A 112 1.81 -12.57 -2.95
CA THR A 112 3.05 -13.21 -2.51
C THR A 112 3.59 -14.18 -3.56
N THR A 113 4.88 -14.51 -3.47
CA THR A 113 5.53 -15.54 -4.31
C THR A 113 6.37 -16.44 -3.41
N ILE A 114 6.49 -17.72 -3.77
CA ILE A 114 7.29 -18.68 -3.00
C ILE A 114 8.75 -18.24 -2.89
N ARG A 115 9.33 -17.74 -3.98
CA ARG A 115 10.70 -17.19 -3.98
C ARG A 115 10.88 -15.99 -3.05
N ALA A 116 9.91 -15.06 -2.98
CA ALA A 116 9.98 -13.91 -2.08
C ALA A 116 9.91 -14.35 -0.61
N LEU A 117 9.03 -15.31 -0.30
CA LEU A 117 8.97 -15.89 1.04
C LEU A 117 10.27 -16.60 1.40
N LYS A 118 10.85 -17.40 0.50
CA LYS A 118 12.19 -17.97 0.71
C LYS A 118 13.27 -16.91 0.96
N MET A 119 13.19 -15.76 0.29
CA MET A 119 14.11 -14.64 0.57
C MET A 119 13.92 -14.10 1.99
N HIS A 120 12.67 -13.91 2.42
CA HIS A 120 12.35 -13.52 3.80
C HIS A 120 12.71 -14.60 4.84
N GLY A 121 12.82 -15.86 4.42
CA GLY A 121 13.31 -16.97 5.26
C GLY A 121 14.82 -16.97 5.50
N GLY A 122 15.56 -16.01 4.92
CA GLY A 122 17.01 -15.91 5.03
C GLY A 122 17.77 -16.42 3.81
N GLY A 123 17.11 -16.46 2.64
CA GLY A 123 17.74 -16.87 1.39
C GLY A 123 18.88 -15.93 0.95
N PRO A 124 19.74 -16.36 0.00
CA PRO A 124 20.88 -15.56 -0.45
C PRO A 124 20.46 -14.23 -1.08
N LYS A 125 21.23 -13.16 -0.87
CA LYS A 125 20.90 -11.83 -1.41
C LYS A 125 20.69 -11.88 -2.94
N VAL A 126 19.55 -11.37 -3.40
CA VAL A 126 19.26 -11.19 -4.83
C VAL A 126 19.92 -9.90 -5.30
N VAL A 127 20.67 -9.96 -6.40
CA VAL A 127 21.34 -8.82 -7.01
C VAL A 127 20.86 -8.68 -8.45
N ALA A 128 20.39 -7.47 -8.80
CA ALA A 128 19.90 -7.18 -10.13
C ALA A 128 20.98 -7.45 -11.20
N GLY A 129 20.60 -8.14 -12.28
CA GLY A 129 21.49 -8.51 -13.38
C GLY A 129 22.25 -9.83 -13.17
N LEU A 130 22.16 -10.46 -12.00
CA LEU A 130 22.70 -11.81 -11.76
C LEU A 130 21.59 -12.86 -11.80
N ALA A 131 21.97 -14.10 -12.14
CA ALA A 131 21.07 -15.24 -12.07
C ALA A 131 20.55 -15.43 -10.64
N LEU A 132 19.29 -15.86 -10.51
CA LEU A 132 18.71 -16.18 -9.21
C LEU A 132 19.43 -17.40 -8.62
N PRO A 133 19.84 -17.33 -7.33
CA PRO A 133 20.34 -18.50 -6.62
C PRO A 133 19.37 -19.69 -6.66
N ASP A 134 19.92 -20.90 -6.70
CA ASP A 134 19.15 -22.16 -6.73
C ASP A 134 18.13 -22.29 -5.60
N ALA A 135 18.40 -21.68 -4.44
CA ALA A 135 17.46 -21.64 -3.31
C ALA A 135 16.08 -21.03 -3.66
N TYR A 136 16.00 -20.27 -4.75
CA TYR A 136 14.75 -19.64 -5.22
C TYR A 136 14.07 -20.39 -6.36
N THR A 137 14.74 -21.37 -6.98
CA THR A 137 14.24 -22.12 -8.13
C THR A 137 14.09 -23.61 -7.86
N LYS A 138 14.61 -24.10 -6.72
CA LYS A 138 14.42 -25.46 -6.21
C LYS A 138 13.55 -25.43 -4.96
N GLU A 139 12.88 -26.55 -4.70
CA GLU A 139 12.07 -26.73 -3.49
C GLU A 139 12.94 -26.58 -2.24
N ASP A 140 12.49 -25.72 -1.32
CA ASP A 140 13.06 -25.63 0.02
C ASP A 140 11.97 -25.23 1.02
N LEU A 141 11.28 -26.24 1.55
CA LEU A 141 10.20 -26.07 2.51
C LEU A 141 10.68 -25.44 3.83
N GLY A 142 11.91 -25.73 4.27
CA GLY A 142 12.46 -25.19 5.52
C GLY A 142 12.80 -23.71 5.41
N LEU A 143 13.31 -23.28 4.26
CA LEU A 143 13.54 -21.87 3.98
C LEU A 143 12.22 -21.12 3.78
N LEU A 144 11.27 -21.73 3.08
CA LEU A 144 9.93 -21.17 2.86
C LEU A 144 9.19 -20.95 4.19
N GLU A 145 9.18 -21.94 5.07
CA GLU A 145 8.49 -21.89 6.37
C GLU A 145 8.96 -20.68 7.21
N LYS A 146 10.27 -20.44 7.27
CA LYS A 146 10.84 -19.27 7.96
C LYS A 146 10.37 -17.93 7.38
N GLY A 147 10.12 -17.91 6.07
CA GLY A 147 9.63 -16.73 5.36
C GLY A 147 8.18 -16.38 5.59
N LEU A 148 7.35 -17.34 6.02
CA LEU A 148 5.91 -17.15 6.21
C LEU A 148 5.60 -16.04 7.22
N ALA A 149 6.49 -15.80 8.20
CA ALA A 149 6.33 -14.75 9.19
C ALA A 149 6.09 -13.36 8.56
N ASN A 150 6.72 -13.07 7.42
CA ASN A 150 6.50 -11.80 6.70
C ASN A 150 5.07 -11.69 6.15
N MET A 151 4.58 -12.73 5.48
CA MET A 151 3.21 -12.77 4.96
C MET A 151 2.19 -12.68 6.09
N LEU A 152 2.39 -13.44 7.16
CA LEU A 152 1.52 -13.43 8.34
C LEU A 152 1.44 -12.05 9.00
N HIS A 153 2.57 -11.33 9.08
CA HIS A 153 2.61 -9.96 9.56
C HIS A 153 1.77 -9.01 8.69
N HIS A 154 1.86 -9.12 7.36
CA HIS A 154 1.07 -8.29 6.45
C HIS A 154 -0.43 -8.65 6.45
N ILE A 155 -0.78 -9.94 6.60
CA ILE A 155 -2.18 -10.37 6.84
C ILE A 155 -2.73 -9.66 8.08
N ASN A 156 -1.97 -9.65 9.18
CA ASN A 156 -2.38 -8.98 10.42
C ASN A 156 -2.49 -7.46 10.25
N THR A 157 -1.59 -6.85 9.48
CA THR A 157 -1.64 -5.40 9.16
C THR A 157 -2.94 -5.06 8.44
N ILE A 158 -3.32 -5.83 7.42
CA ILE A 158 -4.57 -5.66 6.69
C ILE A 158 -5.76 -5.85 7.62
N ARG A 159 -5.77 -6.93 8.41
CA ARG A 159 -6.84 -7.22 9.36
C ARG A 159 -7.03 -6.13 10.41
N THR A 160 -5.94 -5.50 10.85
CA THR A 160 -5.97 -4.41 11.83
C THR A 160 -6.75 -3.19 11.33
N SER A 161 -6.84 -3.01 10.00
CA SER A 161 -7.72 -1.99 9.39
C SER A 161 -9.21 -2.35 9.38
N GLY A 162 -9.55 -3.57 9.80
CA GLY A 162 -10.89 -4.14 9.72
C GLY A 162 -11.28 -4.68 8.35
N ILE A 163 -10.33 -4.74 7.40
CA ILE A 163 -10.54 -5.26 6.03
C ILE A 163 -10.21 -6.73 5.93
N ASN A 164 -10.98 -7.44 5.10
CA ASN A 164 -10.80 -8.86 4.81
C ASN A 164 -9.55 -9.08 3.92
N PRO A 165 -8.52 -9.80 4.40
CA PRO A 165 -7.36 -10.15 3.59
C PRO A 165 -7.64 -11.37 2.70
N VAL A 166 -7.23 -11.28 1.43
CA VAL A 166 -7.12 -12.42 0.50
C VAL A 166 -5.67 -12.55 0.08
N VAL A 167 -5.06 -13.72 0.28
CA VAL A 167 -3.69 -13.99 -0.17
C VAL A 167 -3.70 -14.50 -1.60
N CYS A 168 -3.01 -13.81 -2.51
CA CYS A 168 -2.75 -14.29 -3.85
C CYS A 168 -1.34 -14.89 -3.93
N ILE A 169 -1.24 -16.19 -4.16
CA ILE A 169 0.03 -16.86 -4.48
C ILE A 169 0.23 -16.74 -5.98
N ASN A 170 1.09 -15.80 -6.41
CA ASN A 170 1.50 -15.71 -7.79
C ASN A 170 2.52 -16.82 -8.10
N ARG A 171 2.07 -17.84 -8.83
CA ARG A 171 2.80 -19.09 -9.05
C ARG A 171 3.79 -18.96 -10.20
N PHE A 172 5.03 -19.38 -9.94
CA PHE A 172 6.05 -19.54 -10.96
C PHE A 172 6.19 -21.01 -11.38
N HIS A 173 6.73 -21.25 -12.58
CA HIS A 173 6.95 -22.60 -13.11
C HIS A 173 7.91 -23.46 -12.27
N THR A 174 8.74 -22.84 -11.42
CA THR A 174 9.67 -23.52 -10.50
C THR A 174 9.02 -23.94 -9.18
N ASP A 175 7.83 -23.42 -8.89
CA ASP A 175 7.18 -23.58 -7.60
C ASP A 175 6.51 -24.96 -7.52
N THR A 176 6.80 -25.70 -6.46
CA THR A 176 6.23 -27.05 -6.28
C THR A 176 4.85 -26.97 -5.61
N ASP A 177 4.04 -28.01 -5.82
CA ASP A 177 2.73 -28.11 -5.17
C ASP A 177 2.85 -28.17 -3.64
N ALA A 178 3.96 -28.72 -3.12
CA ALA A 178 4.23 -28.77 -1.68
C ALA A 178 4.50 -27.37 -1.11
N GLU A 179 5.29 -26.54 -1.82
CA GLU A 179 5.53 -25.14 -1.43
C GLU A 179 4.22 -24.33 -1.48
N VAL A 180 3.42 -24.49 -2.54
CA VAL A 180 2.12 -23.83 -2.67
C VAL A 180 1.17 -24.24 -1.54
N ALA A 181 1.08 -25.54 -1.24
CA ALA A 181 0.23 -26.06 -0.17
C ALA A 181 0.65 -25.53 1.21
N MET A 182 1.94 -25.38 1.46
CA MET A 182 2.46 -24.80 2.71
C MET A 182 1.99 -23.34 2.88
N VAL A 183 2.14 -22.51 1.84
CA VAL A 183 1.73 -21.09 1.90
C VAL A 183 0.22 -20.97 2.08
N ARG A 184 -0.56 -21.73 1.31
CA ARG A 184 -2.03 -21.76 1.44
C ARG A 184 -2.47 -22.13 2.85
N LYS A 185 -1.94 -23.24 3.38
CA LYS A 185 -2.23 -23.70 4.74
C LYS A 185 -1.90 -22.63 5.79
N ALA A 186 -0.78 -21.92 5.64
CA ALA A 186 -0.40 -20.85 6.56
C ALA A 186 -1.33 -19.64 6.48
N ALA A 187 -1.73 -19.22 5.28
CA ALA A 187 -2.67 -18.13 5.08
C ALA A 187 -4.06 -18.45 5.67
N GLU A 188 -4.57 -19.66 5.38
CA GLU A 188 -5.87 -20.13 5.87
C GLU A 188 -5.87 -20.32 7.40
N ALA A 189 -4.80 -20.88 7.97
CA ALA A 189 -4.64 -20.98 9.43
C ALA A 189 -4.57 -19.61 10.11
N ALA A 190 -4.08 -18.60 9.39
CA ALA A 190 -4.10 -17.21 9.85
C ALA A 190 -5.45 -16.52 9.63
N GLY A 191 -6.47 -17.20 9.09
CA GLY A 191 -7.81 -16.66 8.84
C GLY A 191 -7.89 -15.73 7.63
N ALA A 192 -7.03 -15.92 6.62
CA ALA A 192 -7.15 -15.28 5.33
C ALA A 192 -7.57 -16.30 4.27
N ARG A 193 -8.46 -15.91 3.35
CA ARG A 193 -8.69 -16.71 2.15
C ARG A 193 -7.42 -16.71 1.29
N CYS A 194 -7.19 -17.76 0.53
CA CYS A 194 -6.01 -17.86 -0.32
C CYS A 194 -6.39 -18.41 -1.70
N ALA A 195 -5.83 -17.82 -2.74
CA ALA A 195 -5.96 -18.28 -4.11
C ALA A 195 -4.60 -18.37 -4.79
N VAL A 196 -4.42 -19.36 -5.65
CA VAL A 196 -3.26 -19.45 -6.53
C VAL A 196 -3.61 -18.76 -7.84
N SER A 197 -2.64 -18.09 -8.45
CA SER A 197 -2.85 -17.49 -9.75
C SER A 197 -1.64 -17.67 -10.66
N THR A 198 -1.95 -18.01 -11.91
CA THR A 198 -1.00 -18.17 -13.02
C THR A 198 -1.24 -17.12 -14.11
N HIS A 199 -1.90 -16.00 -13.77
CA HIS A 199 -2.32 -14.96 -14.70
C HIS A 199 -1.20 -14.37 -15.58
N TRP A 200 0.05 -14.46 -15.13
CA TRP A 200 1.19 -14.09 -15.95
C TRP A 200 1.36 -15.00 -17.18
N ALA A 201 1.13 -16.31 -17.02
CA ALA A 201 1.24 -17.30 -18.10
C ALA A 201 -0.08 -17.48 -18.86
N ASP A 202 -1.19 -17.50 -18.13
CA ASP A 202 -2.49 -17.95 -18.64
C ASP A 202 -3.54 -16.82 -18.72
N GLY A 203 -3.12 -15.54 -18.60
CA GLY A 203 -4.02 -14.40 -18.69
C GLY A 203 -5.14 -14.40 -17.65
N GLY A 204 -6.33 -13.93 -18.02
CA GLY A 204 -7.52 -13.91 -17.16
C GLY A 204 -7.95 -15.30 -16.68
N ASP A 205 -7.77 -16.33 -17.51
CA ASP A 205 -8.11 -17.72 -17.14
C ASP A 205 -7.25 -18.22 -15.96
N GLY A 206 -5.98 -17.78 -15.89
CA GLY A 206 -5.08 -18.04 -14.76
C GLY A 206 -5.43 -17.28 -13.47
N ALA A 207 -6.42 -16.40 -13.50
CA ALA A 207 -6.89 -15.61 -12.35
C ALA A 207 -8.28 -16.02 -11.84
N LEU A 208 -8.94 -17.02 -12.42
CA LEU A 208 -10.32 -17.37 -12.06
C LEU A 208 -10.48 -17.70 -10.56
N GLU A 209 -9.60 -18.53 -9.99
CA GLU A 209 -9.62 -18.85 -8.55
C GLU A 209 -9.49 -17.58 -7.70
N LEU A 210 -8.60 -16.66 -8.09
CA LEU A 210 -8.41 -15.39 -7.40
C LEU A 210 -9.64 -14.49 -7.53
N ALA A 211 -10.23 -14.40 -8.72
CA ALA A 211 -11.41 -13.58 -8.98
C ALA A 211 -12.60 -14.06 -8.15
N ASP A 212 -12.86 -15.36 -8.12
CA ASP A 212 -13.94 -15.96 -7.32
C ASP A 212 -13.69 -15.75 -5.81
N THR A 213 -12.46 -16.00 -5.35
CA THR A 213 -12.09 -15.80 -3.93
C THR A 213 -12.25 -14.35 -3.49
N VAL A 214 -11.86 -13.38 -4.34
CA VAL A 214 -12.03 -11.95 -4.06
C VAL A 214 -13.50 -11.56 -4.09
N LYS A 215 -14.28 -12.10 -5.04
CA LYS A 215 -15.72 -11.86 -5.15
C LYS A 215 -16.44 -12.32 -3.90
N GLU A 216 -16.19 -13.54 -3.43
CA GLU A 216 -16.74 -14.07 -2.18
C GLU A 216 -16.32 -13.22 -0.98
N ALA A 217 -15.05 -12.80 -0.90
CA ALA A 217 -14.58 -11.95 0.19
C ALA A 217 -15.23 -10.55 0.20
N CYS A 218 -15.72 -10.06 -0.94
CA CYS A 218 -16.47 -8.81 -1.05
C CYS A 218 -17.91 -8.95 -0.52
N GLU A 219 -18.46 -10.16 -0.41
CA GLU A 219 -19.80 -10.41 0.15
C GLU A 219 -19.79 -10.36 1.69
N ASP A 220 -18.63 -10.58 2.31
CA ASP A 220 -18.46 -10.45 3.75
C ASP A 220 -18.56 -8.99 4.21
N SER A 221 -19.20 -8.77 5.35
CA SER A 221 -19.11 -7.49 6.06
C SER A 221 -17.67 -7.24 6.53
N ASN A 222 -17.24 -5.98 6.48
CA ASN A 222 -15.99 -5.54 7.08
C ASN A 222 -16.25 -4.35 8.04
N ASP A 223 -15.34 -4.13 8.99
CA ASP A 223 -15.43 -3.03 9.95
C ASP A 223 -14.25 -2.07 9.76
N PHE A 224 -14.20 -1.42 8.60
CA PHE A 224 -13.11 -0.52 8.26
C PHE A 224 -12.99 0.65 9.25
N GLN A 225 -11.87 0.69 9.98
CA GLN A 225 -11.53 1.74 10.94
C GLN A 225 -10.13 2.29 10.65
N PHE A 226 -9.92 3.60 10.82
CA PHE A 226 -8.58 4.18 10.70
C PHE A 226 -7.70 3.82 11.91
N LEU A 227 -6.38 3.70 11.69
CA LEU A 227 -5.42 3.33 12.74
C LEU A 227 -5.38 4.33 13.90
N TYR A 228 -5.63 5.59 13.59
CA TYR A 228 -5.60 6.70 14.53
C TYR A 228 -6.65 7.77 14.17
N PRO A 229 -7.20 8.48 15.17
CA PRO A 229 -8.00 9.68 14.97
C PRO A 229 -7.11 10.87 14.57
N MET A 230 -7.67 11.91 13.93
CA MET A 230 -6.87 13.05 13.45
C MET A 230 -6.37 13.95 14.58
N GLU A 231 -7.09 13.94 15.70
CA GLU A 231 -6.79 14.68 16.93
C GLU A 231 -5.53 14.14 17.63
N MET A 232 -5.09 12.91 17.30
CA MET A 232 -3.87 12.32 17.84
C MET A 232 -2.64 13.13 17.37
N LYS A 233 -1.73 13.45 18.29
CA LYS A 233 -0.56 14.28 17.96
C LYS A 233 0.45 13.53 17.11
N LEU A 234 1.26 14.26 16.35
CA LEU A 234 2.15 13.70 15.32
C LEU A 234 3.05 12.59 15.86
N ARG A 235 3.70 12.82 17.01
CA ARG A 235 4.62 11.84 17.59
C ARG A 235 3.90 10.57 18.06
N GLU A 236 2.69 10.70 18.61
CA GLU A 236 1.86 9.56 19.00
C GLU A 236 1.37 8.76 17.79
N ARG A 237 1.01 9.44 16.69
CA ARG A 237 0.67 8.77 15.42
C ARG A 237 1.84 7.98 14.86
N VAL A 238 3.03 8.56 14.85
CA VAL A 238 4.26 7.89 14.41
C VAL A 238 4.56 6.66 15.27
N GLU A 239 4.46 6.79 16.59
CA GLU A 239 4.61 5.68 17.54
C GLU A 239 3.58 4.57 17.28
N LYS A 240 2.31 4.94 17.05
CA LYS A 240 1.21 4.00 16.77
C LYS A 240 1.45 3.23 15.46
N ILE A 241 1.85 3.91 14.39
CA ILE A 241 2.21 3.28 13.12
C ILE A 241 3.39 2.32 13.33
N ALA A 242 4.46 2.77 14.00
CA ALA A 242 5.63 1.94 14.22
C ALA A 242 5.32 0.65 15.01
N LYS A 243 4.54 0.76 16.08
CA LYS A 243 4.16 -0.40 16.91
C LYS A 243 3.21 -1.34 16.20
N VAL A 244 2.14 -0.80 15.61
CA VAL A 244 1.04 -1.63 15.09
C VAL A 244 1.34 -2.15 13.68
N VAL A 245 1.90 -1.32 12.81
CA VAL A 245 2.15 -1.68 11.41
C VAL A 245 3.53 -2.30 11.23
N TYR A 246 4.55 -1.83 11.94
CA TYR A 246 5.93 -2.34 11.78
C TYR A 246 6.33 -3.39 12.81
N GLY A 247 5.61 -3.49 13.93
CA GLY A 247 6.00 -4.35 15.05
C GLY A 247 7.24 -3.84 15.79
N ALA A 248 7.52 -2.54 15.73
CA ALA A 248 8.65 -1.95 16.46
C ALA A 248 8.33 -1.80 17.96
N ASP A 249 9.35 -1.90 18.82
CA ASP A 249 9.19 -1.66 20.27
C ASP A 249 8.83 -0.20 20.61
N GLY A 250 9.20 0.74 19.74
CA GLY A 250 8.90 2.17 19.84
C GLY A 250 9.70 3.02 18.86
N VAL A 251 9.65 4.34 19.03
CA VAL A 251 10.31 5.32 18.15
C VAL A 251 11.29 6.20 18.93
N ALA A 252 12.51 6.33 18.42
CA ALA A 252 13.50 7.27 18.90
C ALA A 252 13.52 8.53 18.03
N TRP A 253 13.58 9.70 18.67
CA TRP A 253 13.63 10.99 17.99
C TRP A 253 15.01 11.63 18.17
N THR A 254 15.62 12.08 17.08
CA THR A 254 16.79 12.97 17.19
C THR A 254 16.34 14.33 17.72
N PRO A 255 17.24 15.11 18.36
CA PRO A 255 16.88 16.43 18.89
C PRO A 255 16.24 17.36 17.83
N GLU A 256 16.75 17.32 16.60
CA GLU A 256 16.21 18.12 15.48
C GLU A 256 14.79 17.68 15.09
N ALA A 257 14.55 16.37 15.00
CA ALA A 257 13.25 15.82 14.64
C ALA A 257 12.21 16.10 15.74
N GLU A 258 12.59 15.96 17.01
CA GLU A 258 11.70 16.26 18.13
C GLU A 258 11.33 17.74 18.18
N ALA A 259 12.30 18.64 17.97
CA ALA A 259 12.04 20.08 17.92
C ALA A 259 11.06 20.44 16.81
N LYS A 260 11.25 19.92 15.59
CA LYS A 260 10.34 20.12 14.45
C LYS A 260 8.95 19.55 14.72
N ALA A 261 8.87 18.35 15.30
CA ALA A 261 7.59 17.73 15.63
C ALA A 261 6.81 18.54 16.67
N LYS A 262 7.48 19.06 17.72
CA LYS A 262 6.87 19.97 18.70
C LYS A 262 6.32 21.23 18.05
N THR A 263 7.06 21.83 17.10
CA THR A 263 6.57 22.99 16.34
C THR A 263 5.28 22.65 15.59
N PHE A 264 5.23 21.52 14.87
CA PHE A 264 4.03 21.10 14.17
C PHE A 264 2.86 20.79 15.12
N GLU A 265 3.12 20.16 16.26
CA GLU A 265 2.08 19.82 17.24
C GLU A 265 1.50 21.06 17.96
N SER A 266 2.29 22.14 18.04
CA SER A 266 1.90 23.40 18.67
C SER A 266 1.07 24.32 17.77
N ASP A 267 1.08 24.08 16.46
CA ASP A 267 0.33 24.84 15.47
C ASP A 267 -0.85 24.00 14.96
N GLY A 268 -2.06 24.36 15.40
CA GLY A 268 -3.29 23.62 15.11
C GLY A 268 -3.59 23.45 13.61
N LYS A 269 -2.97 24.23 12.72
CA LYS A 269 -3.14 24.03 11.26
C LYS A 269 -2.64 22.67 10.78
N TYR A 270 -1.73 22.03 11.51
CA TYR A 270 -1.18 20.71 11.17
C TYR A 270 -1.96 19.55 11.76
N ASP A 271 -2.98 19.80 12.59
CA ASP A 271 -3.80 18.75 13.17
C ASP A 271 -4.58 17.98 12.07
N GLU A 272 -4.90 18.63 10.94
CA GLU A 272 -5.58 18.00 9.80
C GLU A 272 -4.66 17.21 8.85
N TYR A 273 -3.34 17.23 9.07
CA TYR A 273 -2.38 16.59 8.18
C TYR A 273 -2.27 15.11 8.50
N ALA A 274 -2.36 14.24 7.50
CA ALA A 274 -2.09 12.81 7.69
C ALA A 274 -0.58 12.54 7.84
N THR A 275 -0.22 11.46 8.53
CA THR A 275 1.18 11.08 8.76
C THR A 275 1.71 10.24 7.60
N MET A 276 2.88 10.59 7.09
CA MET A 276 3.53 9.90 5.98
C MET A 276 4.88 9.35 6.40
N MET A 277 4.94 8.05 6.69
CA MET A 277 6.20 7.40 7.07
C MET A 277 7.11 7.23 5.86
N VAL A 278 8.37 7.65 6.00
CA VAL A 278 9.43 7.49 5.00
C VAL A 278 10.46 6.52 5.55
N LYS A 279 10.52 5.31 4.99
CA LYS A 279 11.47 4.26 5.39
C LYS A 279 11.85 3.37 4.21
N THR A 280 12.80 2.45 4.41
CA THR A 280 13.07 1.37 3.45
C THR A 280 11.81 0.54 3.24
N HIS A 281 11.58 0.12 1.99
CA HIS A 281 10.65 -0.95 1.69
C HIS A 281 11.31 -2.31 1.93
#